data_AF-A0A1G6XBJ6-F1
#
_entry.id   AF-A0A1G6XBJ6-F1
#
_cell.length_a   1.000
_cell.length_b   1.000
_cell.length_c   1.000
_cell.angle_alpha   90.00
_cell.angle_beta   90.00
_cell.angle_gamma   90.00
#
_symmetry.space_group_name_H-M   'P 1'
#
loop_
_entity.id
_entity.type
_entity.pdbx_description
1 polymer ?
#
loop_
_entity_poly.entity_id
_entity_poly.type
_entity_poly.pdbx_seq_one_letter_code
_entity_poly.pdbx_strand_id
1 'polypeptide(L)'
;MNPLARLWLWLWWRCAGRRVVLTGGCRQCGQCCQQIQIQQGRSWLRSRRQFRTLVRRQPEYDRFVISGRDGSGCLLFCCRCLQPNGRCGDYANRPDICRQFPDRRLPQTGARLPASCGYQLQLARPFTAHLARSLSRPSPQPAKERS
;
A
#
# COMPACT_ATOMS: atom_id res chain seq x y z
N MET A 1 27.93 21.22 0.94
CA MET A 1 27.21 20.40 1.94
C MET A 1 28.19 19.43 2.58
N ASN A 2 28.34 19.48 3.91
CA ASN A 2 29.41 18.81 4.66
C ASN A 2 29.24 17.26 4.65
N PRO A 3 30.25 16.47 4.24
CA PRO A 3 30.13 15.00 4.13
C PRO A 3 29.84 14.32 5.48
N LEU A 4 30.31 14.90 6.59
CA LEU A 4 30.02 14.44 7.94
C LEU A 4 28.52 14.55 8.30
N ALA A 5 27.83 15.59 7.84
CA ALA A 5 26.40 15.75 8.05
C ALA A 5 25.58 14.68 7.31
N ARG A 6 26.05 14.21 6.15
CA ARG A 6 25.42 13.12 5.39
C ARG A 6 25.58 11.77 6.08
N LEU A 7 26.76 11.51 6.65
CA LEU A 7 27.05 10.28 7.38
C LEU A 7 26.22 10.22 8.69
N TRP A 8 26.09 11.36 9.38
CA TRP A 8 25.30 11.47 10.59
C TRP A 8 23.79 11.31 10.32
N LEU A 9 23.27 11.92 9.24
CA LEU A 9 21.89 11.66 8.80
C LEU A 9 21.68 10.18 8.48
N TRP A 10 22.61 9.55 7.77
CA TRP A 10 22.48 8.15 7.36
C TRP A 10 22.48 7.20 8.56
N LEU A 11 23.36 7.42 9.54
CA LEU A 11 23.37 6.69 10.81
C LEU A 11 22.08 6.92 11.61
N TRP A 12 21.61 8.18 11.69
CA TRP A 12 20.37 8.52 12.37
C TRP A 12 19.14 7.85 11.74
N TRP A 13 19.07 7.80 10.41
CA TRP A 13 18.00 7.10 9.70
C TRP A 13 18.04 5.58 9.91
N ARG A 14 19.23 4.96 9.96
CA ARG A 14 19.38 3.53 10.30
C ARG A 14 18.94 3.22 11.74
N CYS A 15 19.22 4.11 12.68
CA CYS A 15 18.86 3.91 14.10
C CYS A 15 17.41 4.30 14.44
N ALA A 16 16.76 5.14 13.62
CA ALA A 16 15.43 5.67 13.93
C ALA A 16 14.31 4.60 13.97
N GLY A 17 14.56 3.37 13.48
CA GLY A 17 13.67 2.21 13.66
C GLY A 17 12.24 2.41 13.14
N ARG A 18 12.01 3.42 12.29
CA ARG A 18 10.69 3.78 11.81
C ARG A 18 10.22 2.74 10.81
N ARG A 19 9.04 2.17 11.04
CA ARG A 19 8.42 1.22 10.13
C ARG A 19 7.31 1.93 9.38
N VAL A 20 7.22 1.68 8.07
CA VAL A 20 6.05 2.14 7.31
C VAL A 20 4.89 1.22 7.65
N VAL A 21 3.81 1.81 8.13
CA VAL A 21 2.56 1.14 8.44
C VAL A 21 1.52 1.62 7.45
N LEU A 22 0.80 0.66 6.88
CA LEU A 22 -0.37 0.92 6.07
C LEU A 22 -1.58 1.11 6.99
N THR A 23 -2.24 2.27 6.90
CA THR A 23 -3.45 2.59 7.65
C THR A 23 -4.60 2.94 6.72
N GLY A 24 -5.82 2.99 7.26
CA GLY A 24 -7.02 3.34 6.50
C GLY A 24 -7.69 2.13 5.83
N GLY A 25 -8.48 2.39 4.79
CA GLY A 25 -9.31 1.38 4.14
C GLY A 25 -9.82 1.81 2.77
N CYS A 26 -10.34 0.87 1.99
CA CYS A 26 -10.85 1.16 0.66
C CYS A 26 -12.09 2.06 0.72
N ARG A 27 -12.04 3.21 0.03
CA ARG A 27 -13.15 4.16 -0.14
C ARG A 27 -13.99 3.92 -1.39
N GLN A 28 -13.76 2.81 -2.09
CA GLN A 28 -14.37 2.52 -3.39
C GLN A 28 -14.15 3.62 -4.46
N CYS A 29 -13.03 4.34 -4.38
CA CYS A 29 -12.69 5.44 -5.31
C CYS A 29 -12.38 5.02 -6.76
N GLY A 30 -12.34 3.70 -7.04
CA GLY A 30 -12.13 3.13 -8.38
C GLY A 30 -10.77 3.39 -9.03
N GLN A 31 -9.88 4.18 -8.44
CA GLN A 31 -8.56 4.48 -9.00
C GLN A 31 -7.72 3.22 -9.22
N CYS A 32 -7.71 2.29 -8.26
CA CYS A 32 -7.03 1.01 -8.41
C CYS A 32 -7.67 0.11 -9.49
N CYS A 33 -8.88 0.41 -9.97
CA CYS A 33 -9.53 -0.34 -11.04
C CYS A 33 -9.17 0.16 -12.44
N GLN A 34 -8.49 1.31 -12.58
CA GLN A 34 -8.17 1.92 -13.86
C GLN A 34 -6.82 1.45 -14.42
N GLN A 35 -5.84 1.16 -13.56
CA GLN A 35 -4.51 0.73 -13.96
C GLN A 35 -4.00 -0.32 -12.99
N ILE A 36 -4.20 -1.58 -13.36
CA ILE A 36 -3.79 -2.74 -12.57
C ILE A 36 -2.63 -3.41 -13.30
N GLN A 37 -1.59 -3.75 -12.55
CA GLN A 37 -0.57 -4.69 -12.97
C GLN A 37 -0.77 -5.98 -12.17
N ILE A 38 -0.76 -7.11 -12.86
CA ILE A 38 -0.99 -8.42 -12.25
C ILE A 38 0.34 -9.17 -12.26
N GLN A 39 0.76 -9.63 -11.08
CA GLN A 39 1.93 -10.48 -10.91
C GLN A 39 1.51 -11.94 -10.76
N GLN A 40 2.19 -12.84 -11.46
CA GLN A 40 2.05 -14.28 -11.29
C GLN A 40 3.38 -14.82 -10.74
N GLY A 41 3.38 -15.25 -9.47
CA GLY A 41 4.59 -15.67 -8.78
C GLY A 41 5.57 -14.50 -8.63
N ARG A 42 6.75 -14.60 -9.26
CA ARG A 42 7.78 -13.54 -9.23
C ARG A 42 7.73 -12.62 -10.45
N SER A 43 6.89 -12.90 -11.44
CA SER A 43 6.91 -12.21 -12.73
C SER A 43 5.60 -11.48 -13.03
N TRP A 44 5.71 -10.28 -13.59
CA TRP A 44 4.57 -9.53 -14.11
C TRP A 44 4.04 -10.16 -15.40
N LEU A 45 2.74 -10.05 -15.63
CA LEU A 45 2.14 -10.47 -16.90
C LEU A 45 2.60 -9.52 -18.02
N ARG A 46 3.14 -10.08 -19.10
CA ARG A 46 3.62 -9.32 -20.28
C ARG A 46 2.89 -9.68 -21.56
N SER A 47 2.14 -10.79 -21.58
CA SER A 47 1.47 -11.28 -22.77
C SER A 47 0.03 -11.73 -22.52
N ARG A 48 -0.80 -11.61 -23.56
CA ARG A 48 -2.19 -12.13 -23.57
C ARG A 48 -2.23 -13.62 -23.27
N ARG A 49 -1.22 -14.39 -23.72
CA ARG A 49 -1.12 -15.83 -23.46
C ARG A 49 -1.00 -16.13 -21.96
N GLN A 50 -0.13 -15.40 -21.26
CA GLN A 50 0.02 -15.57 -19.80
C GLN A 50 -1.28 -15.20 -19.07
N PHE A 51 -1.93 -14.11 -19.49
CA PHE A 51 -3.23 -13.72 -18.92
C PHE A 51 -4.31 -14.79 -19.15
N ARG A 52 -4.44 -15.35 -20.36
CA ARG A 52 -5.36 -16.46 -20.63
C ARG A 52 -5.07 -17.68 -19.76
N THR A 53 -3.79 -18.01 -19.53
CA THR A 53 -3.41 -19.09 -18.62
C THR A 53 -3.79 -18.78 -17.17
N LEU A 54 -3.64 -17.52 -16.73
CA LEU A 54 -4.08 -17.09 -15.41
C LEU A 54 -5.60 -17.24 -15.27
N VAL A 55 -6.38 -16.73 -16.21
CA VAL A 55 -7.86 -16.82 -16.18
C VAL A 55 -8.33 -18.27 -16.16
N ARG A 56 -7.69 -19.17 -16.92
CA ARG A 56 -8.00 -20.61 -16.85
C ARG A 56 -7.76 -21.23 -15.47
N ARG A 57 -6.82 -20.70 -14.68
CA ARG A 57 -6.51 -21.17 -13.33
C ARG A 57 -7.35 -20.46 -12.26
N GLN A 58 -7.69 -19.20 -12.50
CA GLN A 58 -8.39 -18.28 -11.60
C GLN A 58 -9.43 -17.50 -12.42
N PRO A 59 -10.62 -18.08 -12.66
CA PRO A 59 -11.66 -17.50 -13.51
C PRO A 59 -12.10 -16.09 -13.08
N GLU A 60 -11.97 -15.75 -11.81
CA GLU A 60 -12.32 -14.44 -11.26
C GLU A 60 -11.51 -13.28 -11.87
N TYR A 61 -10.36 -13.58 -12.51
CA TYR A 61 -9.53 -12.61 -13.22
C TYR A 61 -10.04 -12.26 -14.62
N ASP A 62 -11.05 -12.97 -15.15
CA ASP A 62 -11.68 -12.65 -16.43
C ASP A 62 -12.30 -11.23 -16.46
N ARG A 63 -12.57 -10.67 -15.27
CA ARG A 63 -13.07 -9.29 -15.14
C ARG A 63 -12.06 -8.21 -15.54
N PHE A 64 -10.78 -8.56 -15.69
CA PHE A 64 -9.72 -7.62 -16.05
C PHE A 64 -9.52 -7.56 -17.56
N VAL A 65 -9.68 -6.37 -18.13
CA VAL A 65 -9.51 -6.09 -19.55
C VAL A 65 -8.17 -5.43 -19.77
N ILE A 66 -7.39 -5.89 -20.74
CA ILE A 66 -6.10 -5.29 -21.07
C ILE A 66 -6.33 -3.89 -21.65
N SER A 67 -5.83 -2.86 -20.97
CA SER A 67 -5.91 -1.46 -21.39
C SER A 67 -4.66 -0.97 -22.10
N GLY A 68 -3.52 -1.65 -21.90
CA GLY A 68 -2.27 -1.28 -22.58
C GLY A 68 -1.05 -2.00 -22.03
N ARG A 69 0.10 -1.34 -22.18
CA ARG A 69 1.38 -1.76 -21.61
C ARG A 69 2.08 -0.57 -20.98
N ASP A 70 2.86 -0.82 -19.95
CA ASP A 70 3.79 0.17 -19.40
C ASP A 70 5.10 0.23 -20.21
N GLY A 71 6.00 1.15 -19.84
CA GLY A 71 7.31 1.29 -20.48
C GLY A 71 8.25 0.09 -20.29
N SER A 72 7.92 -0.85 -19.39
CA SER A 72 8.67 -2.09 -19.17
C SER A 72 8.09 -3.30 -19.92
N GLY A 73 7.03 -3.09 -20.70
CA GLY A 73 6.31 -4.12 -21.45
C GLY A 73 5.36 -4.97 -20.61
N CYS A 74 5.09 -4.59 -19.36
CA CYS A 74 4.08 -5.22 -18.51
C CYS A 74 2.68 -4.80 -18.94
N LEU A 75 1.74 -5.74 -18.92
CA LEU A 75 0.35 -5.46 -19.26
C LEU A 75 -0.31 -4.62 -18.17
N LEU A 76 -1.02 -3.59 -18.63
CA LEU A 76 -1.93 -2.80 -17.82
C LEU A 76 -3.36 -3.30 -18.03
N PHE A 77 -4.12 -3.36 -16.95
CA PHE A 77 -5.50 -3.82 -16.96
C PHE A 77 -6.45 -2.79 -16.34
N CYS A 78 -7.66 -2.72 -16.88
CA CYS A 78 -8.83 -2.07 -16.28
C CYS A 78 -9.80 -3.14 -15.78
N CYS A 79 -10.52 -2.89 -14.69
CA CYS A 79 -11.61 -3.75 -14.24
C CYS A 79 -12.91 -3.40 -14.97
N ARG A 80 -13.58 -4.39 -15.57
CA ARG A 80 -14.91 -4.21 -16.20
C ARG A 80 -16.01 -3.79 -15.22
N CYS A 81 -15.80 -4.02 -13.93
CA CYS A 81 -16.75 -3.64 -12.87
C CYS A 81 -16.59 -2.18 -12.44
N LEU A 82 -15.68 -1.40 -13.05
CA LEU A 82 -15.58 0.03 -12.79
C LEU A 82 -16.78 0.75 -13.40
N GLN A 83 -17.54 1.45 -12.55
CA GLN A 83 -18.71 2.20 -12.96
C GLN A 83 -18.36 3.60 -13.50
N PRO A 84 -19.24 4.24 -14.31
CA PRO A 84 -19.03 5.60 -14.82
C PRO A 84 -18.87 6.66 -13.73
N ASN A 85 -19.46 6.45 -12.55
CA ASN A 85 -19.30 7.31 -11.37
C ASN A 85 -17.90 7.19 -10.72
N GLY A 86 -16.99 6.40 -11.30
CA GLY A 86 -15.64 6.16 -10.79
C GLY A 86 -15.59 5.20 -9.60
N ARG A 87 -16.67 4.46 -9.29
CA ARG A 87 -16.73 3.54 -8.15
C ARG A 87 -16.64 2.08 -8.59
N CYS A 88 -16.24 1.21 -7.65
CA CYS A 88 -16.25 -0.23 -7.86
C CYS A 88 -17.70 -0.76 -7.79
N GLY A 89 -18.22 -1.25 -8.90
CA GLY A 89 -19.60 -1.75 -9.01
C GLY A 89 -19.84 -3.14 -8.43
N ASP A 90 -18.79 -3.94 -8.22
CA ASP A 90 -18.87 -5.29 -7.64
C ASP A 90 -17.88 -5.43 -6.47
N TYR A 91 -18.16 -4.68 -5.39
CA TYR A 91 -17.28 -4.63 -4.23
C TYR A 91 -17.34 -5.91 -3.37
N ALA A 92 -18.47 -6.60 -3.34
CA ALA A 92 -18.65 -7.80 -2.53
C ALA A 92 -17.85 -8.99 -3.11
N ASN A 93 -17.87 -9.18 -4.43
CA ASN A 93 -17.24 -10.33 -5.08
C ASN A 93 -15.85 -10.01 -5.64
N ARG A 94 -15.13 -9.08 -4.99
CA ARG A 94 -13.77 -8.69 -5.37
C ARG A 94 -12.82 -9.90 -5.34
N PRO A 95 -11.94 -10.07 -6.35
CA PRO A 95 -10.90 -11.10 -6.32
C PRO A 95 -9.83 -10.76 -5.27
N ASP A 96 -9.00 -11.74 -4.92
CA ASP A 96 -8.02 -11.59 -3.84
C ASP A 96 -7.04 -10.45 -4.07
N ILE A 97 -6.61 -10.21 -5.31
CA ILE A 97 -5.76 -9.05 -5.66
C ILE A 97 -6.40 -7.71 -5.24
N CYS A 98 -7.73 -7.59 -5.33
CA CYS A 98 -8.46 -6.39 -4.94
C CYS A 98 -8.72 -6.32 -3.42
N ARG A 99 -8.83 -7.47 -2.74
CA ARG A 99 -9.03 -7.55 -1.28
C ARG A 99 -7.74 -7.30 -0.52
N GLN A 100 -6.62 -7.76 -1.07
CA GLN A 100 -5.28 -7.62 -0.51
C GLN A 100 -4.64 -6.28 -0.90
N PHE A 101 -5.30 -5.48 -1.74
CA PHE A 101 -4.80 -4.16 -2.09
C PHE A 101 -4.86 -3.21 -0.88
N PRO A 102 -3.81 -2.38 -0.67
CA PRO A 102 -2.53 -2.37 -1.36
C PRO A 102 -1.53 -3.40 -0.80
N ASP A 103 -0.61 -3.86 -1.64
CA ASP A 103 0.45 -4.79 -1.22
C ASP A 103 1.25 -4.20 -0.05
N ARG A 104 1.49 -5.00 0.99
CA ARG A 104 2.30 -4.62 2.16
C ARG A 104 3.74 -4.26 1.79
N ARG A 105 4.21 -4.70 0.61
CA ARG A 105 5.53 -4.38 0.06
C ARG A 105 5.56 -3.06 -0.71
N LEU A 106 4.41 -2.43 -0.97
CA LEU A 106 4.32 -1.12 -1.64
C LEU A 106 5.26 -0.05 -1.04
N PRO A 107 5.45 0.06 0.30
CA PRO A 107 6.41 1.00 0.88
C PRO A 107 7.85 0.81 0.43
N GLN A 108 8.22 -0.43 0.07
CA GLN A 108 9.59 -0.80 -0.30
C GLN A 108 9.86 -0.53 -1.79
N THR A 109 8.82 -0.50 -2.61
CA THR A 109 8.94 -0.27 -4.07
C THR A 109 8.97 1.22 -4.43
N GLY A 110 8.73 2.12 -3.47
CA GLY A 110 8.64 3.57 -3.73
C GLY A 110 7.37 3.98 -4.48
N ALA A 111 6.47 3.04 -4.75
CA ALA A 111 5.19 3.31 -5.39
C ALA A 111 4.29 4.15 -4.47
N ARG A 112 3.56 5.09 -5.06
CA ARG A 112 2.66 6.00 -4.34
C ARG A 112 1.21 5.59 -4.53
N LEU A 113 0.43 5.69 -3.45
CA LEU A 113 -1.02 5.56 -3.52
C LEU A 113 -1.62 6.83 -4.15
N PRO A 114 -2.71 6.71 -4.94
CA PRO A 114 -3.43 7.87 -5.45
C PRO A 114 -3.92 8.77 -4.31
N ALA A 115 -4.01 10.08 -4.56
CA ALA A 115 -4.42 11.05 -3.54
C ALA A 115 -5.85 10.81 -3.00
N SER A 116 -6.74 10.29 -3.85
CA SER A 116 -8.13 9.94 -3.48
C SER A 116 -8.26 8.55 -2.82
N CYS A 117 -7.16 7.81 -2.68
CA CYS A 117 -7.16 6.52 -2.01
C CYS A 117 -7.45 6.69 -0.51
N GLY A 118 -8.24 5.78 0.07
CA GLY A 118 -8.49 5.77 1.51
C GLY A 118 -7.40 5.10 2.34
N TYR A 119 -6.44 4.42 1.68
CA TYR A 119 -5.26 3.90 2.33
C TYR A 119 -4.19 4.98 2.43
N GLN A 120 -3.45 4.97 3.54
CA GLN A 120 -2.36 5.91 3.80
C GLN A 120 -1.12 5.16 4.27
N LEU A 121 0.05 5.66 3.86
CA LEU A 121 1.34 5.19 4.33
C LEU A 121 1.83 6.12 5.43
N GLN A 122 1.96 5.61 6.65
CA GLN A 122 2.42 6.38 7.80
C GLN A 122 3.73 5.80 8.33
N LEU A 123 4.64 6.68 8.76
CA LEU A 123 5.86 6.27 9.46
C LEU A 123 5.53 6.11 10.95
N ALA A 124 5.36 4.87 11.39
CA ALA A 124 5.14 4.55 12.80
C ALA A 124 6.46 4.28 13.51
N ARG A 125 6.52 4.68 14.79
CA ARG A 125 7.57 4.26 15.71
C ARG A 125 7.18 2.92 16.35
N PRO A 126 8.15 2.04 16.66
CA PRO A 126 7.85 0.80 17.35
C PRO A 126 7.26 1.09 18.74
N PHE A 127 6.32 0.26 19.18
CA PHE A 127 5.66 0.40 20.47
C PHE A 127 6.65 0.43 21.64
N THR A 128 7.74 -0.34 21.56
CA THR A 128 8.82 -0.35 22.57
C THR A 128 9.42 1.03 22.81
N ALA A 129 9.57 1.84 21.75
CA ALA A 129 10.06 3.21 21.87
C ALA A 129 9.02 4.13 22.57
N HIS A 130 7.73 3.88 22.37
CA HIS A 130 6.66 4.58 23.10
C HIS A 130 6.58 4.16 24.58
N LEU A 131 6.71 2.87 24.86
CA LEU A 131 6.71 2.31 26.22
C LEU A 131 7.89 2.86 27.04
N ALA A 132 9.11 2.77 26.51
CA ALA A 132 10.32 3.25 27.18
C ALA A 132 10.20 4.74 27.56
N ARG A 133 9.67 5.56 26.67
CA ARG A 133 9.43 6.99 26.93
C ARG A 133 8.34 7.23 28.00
N SER A 134 7.34 6.36 28.08
CA SER A 134 6.25 6.49 29.05
C SER A 134 6.71 6.06 30.44
N LEU A 135 7.52 5.01 30.52
CA LEU A 135 8.15 4.55 31.77
C LEU A 135 9.24 5.51 32.27
N SER A 136 9.92 6.25 31.38
CA SER A 136 10.90 7.27 31.78
C SER A 136 10.29 8.59 32.22
N ARG A 137 8.96 8.77 32.13
CA ARG A 137 8.29 9.96 32.65
C ARG A 137 7.95 9.74 34.12
N PRO A 138 8.35 10.64 35.04
CA PRO A 138 7.88 10.56 36.41
C PRO A 138 6.35 10.71 36.43
N SER A 139 5.70 9.89 37.27
CA SER A 139 4.25 9.91 37.46
C SER A 139 3.79 11.33 37.83
N PRO A 140 2.70 11.87 37.25
CA PRO A 140 2.12 13.10 37.76
C PRO A 140 1.72 12.87 39.22
N GLN A 141 2.24 13.70 40.13
CA GLN A 141 1.86 13.64 41.53
C GLN A 141 0.37 13.99 41.67
N PRO A 142 -0.37 13.30 42.57
CA PRO A 142 -1.78 13.61 42.79
C PRO A 142 -1.93 15.08 43.19
N ALA A 143 -2.85 15.78 42.53
CA ALA A 143 -3.14 17.18 42.81
C ALA A 143 -3.55 17.31 44.28
N LYS A 144 -2.80 18.11 45.06
CA LYS A 144 -3.17 18.43 46.44
C LYS A 144 -4.55 19.10 46.43
N GLU A 145 -5.53 18.44 47.02
CA GLU A 145 -6.84 19.02 47.34
C GLU A 145 -6.61 20.26 48.23
N ARG A 146 -7.05 21.43 47.73
CA ARG A 146 -7.08 22.66 48.50
C ARG A 146 -8.31 22.61 49.40
N SER A 147 -8.08 22.39 50.70
CA SER A 147 -9.02 22.75 51.77
C SER A 147 -9.05 24.26 51.97
#